data_AF-A0A5C6CQ84-F1
#
_entry.id   AF-A0A5C6CQ84-F1
#
_cell.length_a   1.000
_cell.length_b   1.000
_cell.length_c   1.000
_cell.angle_alpha   90.00
_cell.angle_beta   90.00
_cell.angle_gamma   90.00
#
_symmetry.space_group_name_H-M   'P 1'
#
loop_
_entity.id
_entity.type
_entity.pdbx_description
1 polymer ?
#
loop_
_entity_poly.entity_id
_entity_poly.type
_entity_poly.pdbx_seq_one_letter_code
_entity_poly.pdbx_strand_id
1 'polypeptide(L)'
;MKYEFRFASILDLRQRERDEAGGLVGEANAAIAKIESQIEDLQQQRQTALSEQVEARIGGIAVDQLLAKGRYNLQLQAEIYGLEQTRVKLDEELQRRQQRLRDAETEVKKFQRMKEIDFNQHQQEMNRREQIEIDEMNNRRFAIASQKARDADHR
;
A
#
# COMPACT_ATOMS: atom_id res chain seq x y z
N MET A 1 -5.74 -25.45 -24.48
CA MET A 1 -6.41 -24.12 -24.36
C MET A 1 -5.57 -23.23 -23.46
N LYS A 2 -5.49 -21.92 -23.75
CA LYS A 2 -4.78 -20.97 -22.87
C LYS A 2 -5.68 -20.62 -21.69
N TYR A 3 -5.13 -20.63 -20.48
CA TYR A 3 -5.87 -20.22 -19.28
C TYR A 3 -6.14 -18.71 -19.28
N GLU A 4 -7.38 -18.32 -19.00
CA GLU A 4 -7.79 -16.93 -18.82
C GLU A 4 -8.67 -16.79 -17.58
N PHE A 5 -8.28 -15.88 -16.69
CA PHE A 5 -9.04 -15.61 -15.48
C PHE A 5 -10.20 -14.66 -15.80
N ARG A 6 -11.44 -15.12 -15.57
CA ARG A 6 -12.66 -14.38 -15.93
C ARG A 6 -12.80 -13.00 -15.28
N PHE A 7 -12.13 -12.75 -14.16
CA PHE A 7 -12.16 -11.46 -13.44
C PHE A 7 -10.84 -10.69 -13.57
N ALA A 8 -10.04 -10.94 -14.61
CA ALA A 8 -8.76 -10.27 -14.83
C ALA A 8 -8.89 -8.74 -14.83
N SER A 9 -9.88 -8.18 -15.53
CA SER A 9 -10.10 -6.73 -15.57
C SER A 9 -10.50 -6.14 -14.22
N ILE A 10 -11.22 -6.90 -13.39
CA ILE A 10 -11.59 -6.45 -12.04
C ILE A 10 -10.36 -6.48 -11.13
N LEU A 11 -9.53 -7.53 -11.23
CA LEU A 11 -8.28 -7.61 -10.47
C LEU A 11 -7.34 -6.44 -10.81
N ASP A 12 -7.21 -6.10 -12.09
CA ASP A 12 -6.43 -4.94 -12.53
C ASP A 12 -6.99 -3.63 -11.97
N LEU A 13 -8.30 -3.44 -12.01
CA LEU A 13 -8.95 -2.27 -11.41
C LEU A 13 -8.65 -2.18 -9.90
N ARG A 14 -8.79 -3.27 -9.16
CA ARG A 14 -8.50 -3.30 -7.71
C ARG A 14 -7.04 -2.99 -7.40
N GLN A 15 -6.11 -3.45 -8.24
CA GLN A 15 -4.69 -3.15 -8.10
C GLN A 15 -4.43 -1.65 -8.28
N ARG A 16 -5.05 -1.02 -9.30
CA ARG A 16 -4.97 0.42 -9.49
C ARG A 16 -5.56 1.22 -8.33
N GLU A 17 -6.73 0.82 -7.82
CA GLU A 17 -7.35 1.46 -6.65
C GLU A 17 -6.47 1.36 -5.39
N ARG A 18 -5.82 0.21 -5.16
CA ARG A 18 -4.83 0.04 -4.08
C ARG A 18 -3.64 0.98 -4.28
N ASP A 19 -3.11 1.07 -5.49
CA ASP A 19 -1.94 1.90 -5.79
C ASP A 19 -2.25 3.38 -5.60
N GLU A 20 -3.43 3.82 -6.04
CA GLU A 20 -3.94 5.17 -5.79
C GLU A 20 -4.10 5.45 -4.29
N ALA A 21 -4.71 4.54 -3.53
CA ALA A 21 -4.83 4.66 -2.08
C ALA A 21 -3.46 4.75 -1.39
N GLY A 22 -2.47 3.98 -1.89
CA GLY A 22 -1.09 4.03 -1.43
C GLY A 22 -0.43 5.38 -1.70
N GLY A 23 -0.66 5.96 -2.88
CA GLY A 23 -0.23 7.30 -3.23
C GLY A 23 -0.78 8.36 -2.28
N LEU A 24 -2.09 8.32 -1.99
CA LEU A 24 -2.73 9.25 -1.05
C LEU A 24 -2.19 9.16 0.37
N VAL A 25 -1.83 7.96 0.84
CA VAL A 25 -1.13 7.78 2.12
C VAL A 25 0.26 8.43 2.09
N GLY A 26 1.00 8.24 0.98
CA GLY A 26 2.29 8.89 0.76
C GLY A 26 2.21 10.42 0.80
N GLU A 27 1.21 11.01 0.13
CA GLU A 27 0.97 12.46 0.15
C GLU A 27 0.68 12.99 1.56
N ALA A 28 -0.15 12.27 2.33
CA ALA A 28 -0.45 12.66 3.71
C ALA A 28 0.80 12.63 4.61
N ASN A 29 1.63 11.58 4.49
CA ASN A 29 2.91 11.50 5.20
C ASN A 29 3.85 12.65 4.82
N ALA A 30 3.94 12.99 3.53
CA ALA A 30 4.78 14.10 3.08
C ALA A 30 4.29 15.45 3.63
N ALA A 31 2.97 15.66 3.70
CA ALA A 31 2.38 16.86 4.29
C ALA A 31 2.67 16.95 5.79
N ILE A 32 2.56 15.83 6.53
CA ILE A 32 2.89 15.75 7.96
C ILE A 32 4.36 16.09 8.18
N ALA A 33 5.27 15.45 7.45
CA ALA A 33 6.72 15.69 7.57
C ALA A 33 7.08 17.17 7.32
N LYS A 34 6.40 17.82 6.37
CA LYS A 34 6.58 19.25 6.11
C LYS A 34 6.14 20.12 7.30
N ILE A 35 4.98 19.82 7.89
CA ILE A 35 4.48 20.55 9.06
C ILE A 35 5.40 20.32 10.27
N GLU A 36 5.88 19.09 10.48
CA GLU A 36 6.82 18.77 11.56
C GLU A 36 8.13 19.55 11.43
N SER A 37 8.70 19.62 10.22
CA SER A 37 9.89 20.45 9.95
C SER A 37 9.63 21.93 10.24
N GLN A 38 8.46 22.47 9.89
CA GLN A 38 8.11 23.87 10.20
C GLN A 38 7.97 24.11 11.70
N ILE A 39 7.40 23.16 12.45
CA ILE A 39 7.31 23.23 13.90
C ILE A 39 8.71 23.23 14.52
N GLU A 40 9.60 22.35 14.05
CA GLU A 40 10.98 22.25 14.53
C GLU A 40 11.76 23.56 14.29
N ASP A 41 11.66 24.13 13.09
CA ASP A 41 12.28 25.42 12.74
C ASP A 41 11.79 26.55 13.68
N LEU A 42 10.49 26.64 13.94
CA LEU A 42 9.93 27.66 14.84
C LEU A 42 10.33 27.42 16.31
N GLN A 43 10.40 26.16 16.74
CA GLN A 43 10.88 25.82 18.08
C GLN A 43 12.35 26.22 18.25
N GLN A 44 13.19 25.98 17.25
CA GLN A 44 14.59 26.41 17.26
C GLN A 44 14.69 27.94 17.31
N GLN A 45 13.94 28.66 16.47
CA GLN A 45 13.89 30.12 16.50
C GLN A 45 13.45 30.66 17.88
N ARG A 46 12.45 30.03 18.50
CA ARG A 46 11.98 30.41 19.84
C ARG A 46 13.06 30.17 20.90
N GLN A 47 13.78 29.06 20.81
CA GLN A 47 14.88 28.74 21.72
C GLN A 47 16.02 29.75 21.60
N THR A 48 16.42 30.11 20.38
CA THR A 48 17.43 31.15 20.13
C THR A 48 17.00 32.51 20.66
N ALA A 49 15.75 32.92 20.42
CA ALA A 49 15.23 34.19 20.93
C ALA A 49 15.22 34.25 22.47
N LEU A 50 14.96 33.12 23.14
CA LEU A 50 15.02 33.01 24.59
C LEU A 50 16.45 33.09 25.13
N SER A 51 17.41 32.39 24.51
CA SER A 51 18.82 32.48 24.93
C SER A 51 19.38 33.89 24.80
N GLU A 52 19.11 34.57 23.69
CA GLU A 52 19.50 35.98 23.49
C GLU A 52 18.85 36.93 24.50
N GLN A 53 17.66 36.60 25.02
CA GLN A 53 17.01 37.39 26.06
C GLN A 53 17.70 37.21 27.41
N VAL A 54 18.18 36.00 27.73
CA VAL A 54 18.93 35.73 28.97
C VAL A 54 20.27 36.44 28.96
N GLU A 55 21.03 36.37 27.85
CA GLU A 55 22.32 37.03 27.71
C GLU A 55 22.21 38.57 27.80
N ALA A 56 21.18 39.15 27.18
CA ALA A 56 20.96 40.60 27.22
C ALA A 56 20.67 41.13 28.63
N ARG A 57 20.15 40.31 29.56
CA ARG A 57 19.78 40.74 30.93
C ARG A 57 20.99 41.01 31.83
N ILE A 58 22.17 40.64 31.38
CA ILE A 58 23.44 40.87 32.08
C ILE A 58 23.90 42.34 31.92
N GLY A 59 23.29 43.12 31.00
CA GLY A 59 23.43 44.58 30.87
C GLY A 59 22.09 45.31 31.03
N GLY A 60 22.13 46.64 31.22
CA GLY A 60 20.91 47.45 31.33
C GLY A 60 20.09 47.43 30.03
N ILE A 61 18.96 46.74 30.02
CA ILE A 61 18.05 46.65 28.87
C ILE A 61 16.98 47.75 28.95
N ALA A 62 16.70 48.41 27.83
CA ALA A 62 15.53 49.27 27.68
C ALA A 62 14.22 48.47 27.71
N VAL A 63 13.25 48.89 28.53
CA VAL A 63 11.95 48.20 28.73
C VAL A 63 11.25 47.86 27.41
N ASP A 64 11.35 48.75 26.41
CA ASP A 64 10.73 48.54 25.09
C ASP A 64 11.28 47.31 24.35
N GLN A 65 12.59 47.04 24.45
CA GLN A 65 13.20 45.85 23.84
C GLN A 65 12.71 44.57 24.51
N LEU A 66 12.47 44.61 25.83
CA LEU A 66 11.97 43.47 26.58
C LEU A 66 10.51 43.16 26.22
N LEU A 67 9.69 44.18 26.02
CA LEU A 67 8.32 44.04 25.54
C LEU A 67 8.26 43.51 24.10
N ALA A 68 9.12 44.01 23.20
CA ALA A 68 9.20 43.54 21.82
C ALA A 68 9.56 42.05 21.75
N LYS A 69 10.59 41.61 22.48
CA LYS A 69 10.99 40.19 22.58
C LYS A 69 9.87 39.31 23.15
N GLY A 70 9.15 39.80 24.17
CA GLY A 70 8.00 39.09 24.74
C GLY A 70 6.86 38.88 23.74
N ARG A 71 6.51 39.92 22.95
CA ARG A 71 5.50 39.83 21.90
C ARG A 71 5.91 38.85 20.79
N TYR A 72 7.16 38.89 20.37
CA TYR A 72 7.69 37.97 19.36
C TYR A 72 7.62 36.50 19.84
N ASN A 73 7.97 36.23 21.10
CA ASN A 73 7.85 34.89 21.67
C ASN A 73 6.40 34.38 21.67
N LEU A 74 5.45 35.24 22.08
CA LEU A 74 4.01 34.90 22.05
C LEU A 74 3.52 34.61 20.62
N GLN A 75 4.00 35.37 19.63
CA GLN A 75 3.70 35.11 18.23
C GLN A 75 4.20 33.74 17.78
N LEU A 76 5.48 33.42 18.04
CA LEU A 76 6.05 32.11 17.72
C LEU A 76 5.27 30.97 18.40
N GLN A 77 4.85 31.16 19.66
CA GLN A 77 4.05 30.17 20.37
C GLN A 77 2.67 29.96 19.73
N ALA A 78 2.01 31.04 19.29
CA ALA A 78 0.73 30.95 18.59
C ALA A 78 0.87 30.26 17.22
N GLU A 79 1.94 30.55 16.48
CA GLU A 79 2.23 29.90 15.19
C GLU A 79 2.50 28.40 15.36
N ILE A 80 3.35 28.01 16.31
CA ILE A 80 3.62 26.61 16.66
C ILE A 80 2.32 25.89 17.01
N TYR A 81 1.51 26.49 17.88
CA TYR A 81 0.21 25.90 18.27
C TYR A 81 -0.71 25.70 17.07
N GLY A 82 -0.78 26.67 16.15
CA GLY A 82 -1.57 26.54 14.92
C GLY A 82 -1.10 25.39 14.01
N LEU A 83 0.23 25.21 13.88
CA LEU A 83 0.81 24.10 13.13
C LEU A 83 0.55 22.75 13.81
N GLU A 84 0.66 22.67 15.14
CA GLU A 84 0.35 21.45 15.91
C GLU A 84 -1.12 21.04 15.72
N GLN A 85 -2.06 21.99 15.75
CA GLN A 85 -3.48 21.72 15.44
C GLN A 85 -3.67 21.23 13.99
N THR A 86 -2.88 21.76 13.06
CA THR A 86 -2.90 21.29 11.66
C THR A 86 -2.35 19.87 11.54
N ARG A 87 -1.27 19.55 12.27
CA ARG A 87 -0.68 18.21 12.34
C ARG A 87 -1.69 17.18 12.85
N VAL A 88 -2.43 17.49 13.92
CA VAL A 88 -3.47 16.59 14.45
C VAL A 88 -4.53 16.25 13.38
N LYS A 89 -4.99 17.25 12.62
CA LYS A 89 -5.96 17.03 11.53
C LYS A 89 -5.38 16.18 10.39
N LEU A 90 -4.10 16.36 10.09
CA LEU A 90 -3.40 15.54 9.09
C LEU A 90 -3.23 14.09 9.58
N ASP A 91 -2.95 13.88 10.86
CA ASP A 91 -2.87 12.54 11.47
C ASP A 91 -4.22 11.81 11.38
N GLU A 92 -5.34 12.49 11.66
CA GLU A 92 -6.69 11.93 11.49
C GLU A 92 -6.99 11.58 10.02
N GLU A 93 -6.57 12.42 9.08
CA GLU A 93 -6.72 12.17 7.65
C GLU A 93 -5.85 10.99 7.19
N LEU A 94 -4.61 10.90 7.67
CA LEU A 94 -3.71 9.79 7.41
C LEU A 94 -4.33 8.47 7.88
N GLN A 95 -4.90 8.42 9.08
CA GLN A 95 -5.58 7.23 9.59
C GLN A 95 -6.73 6.79 8.68
N ARG A 96 -7.55 7.73 8.20
CA ARG A 96 -8.64 7.44 7.25
C ARG A 96 -8.11 6.89 5.93
N ARG A 97 -7.03 7.45 5.39
CA ARG A 97 -6.40 6.98 4.15
C ARG A 97 -5.75 5.61 4.33
N GLN A 98 -5.10 5.36 5.47
CA GLN A 98 -4.54 4.04 5.81
C GLN A 98 -5.63 2.97 5.95
N GLN A 99 -6.81 3.32 6.46
CA GLN A 99 -7.94 2.38 6.48
C GLN A 99 -8.37 2.02 5.05
N ARG A 100 -8.54 3.02 4.18
CA ARG A 100 -8.90 2.80 2.77
C ARG A 100 -7.88 1.93 2.04
N LEU A 101 -6.58 2.16 2.27
CA LEU A 101 -5.53 1.33 1.69
C LEU A 101 -5.65 -0.13 2.14
N ARG A 102 -5.87 -0.38 3.44
CA ARG A 102 -6.06 -1.73 3.98
C ARG A 102 -7.27 -2.44 3.37
N ASP A 103 -8.36 -1.70 3.16
CA ASP A 103 -9.57 -2.24 2.53
C ASP A 103 -9.30 -2.60 1.06
N ALA A 104 -8.62 -1.72 0.32
CA ALA A 104 -8.22 -1.98 -1.07
C ALA A 104 -7.28 -3.17 -1.21
N GLU A 105 -6.27 -3.29 -0.33
CA GLU A 105 -5.38 -4.46 -0.27
C GLU A 105 -6.13 -5.77 -0.02
N THR A 106 -7.16 -5.73 0.84
CA THR A 106 -7.98 -6.88 1.16
C THR A 106 -8.76 -7.36 -0.06
N GLU A 107 -9.34 -6.45 -0.84
CA GLU A 107 -10.01 -6.80 -2.09
C GLU A 107 -9.04 -7.36 -3.14
N VAL A 108 -7.85 -6.77 -3.30
CA VAL A 108 -6.82 -7.33 -4.20
C VAL A 108 -6.47 -8.77 -3.81
N LYS A 109 -6.21 -9.03 -2.52
CA LYS A 109 -5.87 -10.38 -2.02
C LYS A 109 -6.99 -11.39 -2.28
N LYS A 110 -8.25 -10.97 -2.13
CA LYS A 110 -9.42 -11.80 -2.44
C LYS A 110 -9.44 -12.22 -3.90
N PHE A 111 -9.27 -11.29 -4.85
CA PHE A 111 -9.26 -11.63 -6.28
C PHE A 111 -8.02 -12.44 -6.69
N GLN A 112 -6.86 -12.19 -6.09
CA GLN A 112 -5.67 -13.02 -6.30
C GLN A 112 -5.91 -14.47 -5.87
N ARG A 113 -6.49 -14.68 -4.68
CA ARG A 113 -6.84 -16.02 -4.21
C ARG A 113 -7.87 -16.70 -5.11
N MET A 114 -8.87 -15.97 -5.59
CA MET A 114 -9.84 -16.51 -6.56
C MET A 114 -9.16 -16.95 -7.86
N LYS A 115 -8.20 -16.16 -8.37
CA LYS A 115 -7.41 -16.52 -9.56
C LYS A 115 -6.59 -17.77 -9.34
N GLU A 116 -5.92 -17.91 -8.19
CA GLU A 116 -5.15 -19.11 -7.86
C GLU A 116 -6.02 -20.36 -7.82
N ILE A 117 -7.20 -20.28 -7.19
CA ILE A 117 -8.16 -21.41 -7.12
C ILE A 117 -8.65 -21.79 -8.52
N ASP A 118 -9.08 -20.80 -9.32
CA ASP A 118 -9.60 -21.02 -10.68
C ASP A 118 -8.52 -21.59 -11.60
N PHE A 119 -7.27 -21.15 -11.47
CA PHE A 119 -6.13 -21.72 -12.18
C PHE A 119 -5.87 -23.18 -11.81
N ASN A 120 -5.87 -23.50 -10.52
CA ASN A 120 -5.64 -24.87 -10.04
C ASN A 120 -6.75 -25.82 -10.53
N GLN A 121 -8.01 -25.37 -10.52
CA GLN A 121 -9.13 -26.13 -11.07
C GLN A 121 -8.98 -26.37 -12.57
N HIS A 122 -8.60 -25.34 -13.33
CA HIS A 122 -8.33 -25.47 -14.76
C HIS A 122 -7.22 -26.50 -15.02
N GLN A 123 -6.12 -26.45 -14.25
CA GLN A 123 -5.01 -27.39 -14.41
C GLN A 123 -5.43 -28.84 -14.08
N GLN A 124 -6.22 -29.05 -13.03
CA GLN A 124 -6.73 -30.37 -12.68
C GLN A 124 -7.62 -30.94 -13.79
N GLU A 125 -8.47 -30.10 -14.39
CA GLU A 125 -9.33 -30.49 -15.51
C GLU A 125 -8.52 -30.83 -16.77
N MET A 126 -7.47 -30.06 -17.08
CA MET A 126 -6.55 -30.38 -18.19
C MET A 126 -5.84 -31.71 -17.97
N ASN A 127 -5.26 -31.92 -16.79
CA ASN A 127 -4.59 -33.18 -16.45
C ASN A 127 -5.57 -34.36 -16.53
N ARG A 128 -6.82 -34.17 -16.10
CA ARG A 128 -7.86 -35.20 -16.19
C ARG A 128 -8.19 -35.56 -17.64
N ARG A 129 -8.31 -34.57 -18.53
CA ARG A 129 -8.56 -34.81 -19.96
C ARG A 129 -7.40 -35.51 -20.62
N GLU A 130 -6.17 -35.08 -20.35
CA GLU A 130 -4.95 -35.72 -20.86
C GLU A 130 -4.87 -37.18 -20.41
N GLN A 131 -5.20 -37.48 -19.15
CA GLN A 131 -5.22 -38.87 -18.67
C GLN A 131 -6.25 -39.72 -19.41
N ILE A 132 -7.46 -39.21 -19.62
CA ILE A 132 -8.51 -39.90 -20.39
C ILE A 132 -8.04 -40.18 -21.83
N GLU A 133 -7.41 -39.20 -22.48
CA GLU A 133 -6.88 -39.36 -23.84
C GLU A 133 -5.77 -40.42 -23.90
N ILE A 134 -4.86 -40.45 -22.93
CA ILE A 134 -3.81 -41.47 -22.81
C ILE A 134 -4.41 -42.86 -22.63
N ASP A 135 -5.38 -43.01 -21.73
CA ASP A 135 -6.04 -44.29 -21.46
C ASP A 135 -6.78 -44.80 -22.71
N GLU A 136 -7.48 -43.92 -23.43
CA GLU A 136 -8.11 -44.25 -24.70
C GLU A 136 -7.09 -44.70 -25.76
N MET A 137 -5.97 -43.99 -25.91
CA MET A 137 -4.92 -44.37 -26.85
C MET A 137 -4.30 -45.73 -26.51
N ASN A 138 -4.06 -46.01 -25.23
CA ASN A 138 -3.54 -47.28 -24.75
C ASN A 138 -4.53 -48.43 -25.02
N ASN A 139 -5.81 -48.21 -24.74
CA ASN A 139 -6.87 -49.19 -25.02
C ASN A 139 -6.97 -49.50 -26.52
N ARG A 140 -6.92 -48.48 -27.39
CA ARG A 140 -6.91 -48.69 -28.85
C ARG A 140 -5.67 -49.47 -29.32
N ARG A 141 -4.49 -49.14 -28.80
CA ARG A 141 -3.24 -49.87 -29.12
C ARG A 141 -3.31 -51.32 -28.68
N PHE A 142 -3.80 -51.59 -27.48
CA PHE A 142 -3.98 -52.94 -26.97
C PHE A 142 -4.99 -53.76 -27.79
N ALA A 143 -6.12 -53.15 -28.17
CA ALA A 143 -7.11 -53.79 -29.04
C ALA A 143 -6.51 -54.18 -30.40
N ILE A 144 -5.74 -53.30 -31.04
CA ILE A 144 -5.07 -53.59 -32.32
C ILE A 144 -4.03 -54.71 -32.15
N ALA A 145 -3.23 -54.68 -31.09
CA ALA A 145 -2.20 -55.69 -30.83
C ALA A 145 -2.80 -57.08 -30.57
N SER A 146 -3.86 -57.15 -29.75
CA SER A 146 -4.57 -58.39 -29.46
C SER A 146 -5.29 -58.98 -30.68
N GLN A 147 -5.83 -58.13 -31.56
CA GLN A 147 -6.40 -58.59 -32.83
C GLN A 147 -5.33 -59.19 -33.75
N LYS A 148 -4.17 -58.52 -33.91
CA LYS A 148 -3.05 -59.06 -34.69
C LYS A 148 -2.52 -60.39 -34.15
N ALA A 149 -2.48 -60.57 -32.82
CA ALA A 149 -2.07 -61.83 -32.21
C ALA A 149 -3.05 -62.97 -32.53
N ARG A 150 -4.36 -62.71 -32.48
CA ARG A 150 -5.39 -63.69 -32.86
C ARG A 150 -5.33 -64.08 -34.34
N ASP A 151 -5.08 -63.11 -35.22
CA ASP A 151 -4.97 -63.35 -36.66
C ASP A 151 -3.69 -64.14 -37.04
N ALA A 152 -2.65 -64.11 -36.20
CA ALA A 152 -1.42 -64.86 -36.39
C ALA A 152 -1.52 -66.33 -35.94
N ASP A 153 -2.32 -66.63 -34.91
CA ASP A 153 -2.57 -68.00 -34.42
C ASP A 153 -3.50 -68.83 -35.34
N HIS A 154 -4.21 -68.18 -36.26
CA HIS A 154 -5.14 -68.83 -37.20
C HIS A 154 -4.57 -69.04 -38.62
N ARG A 155 -3.24 -68.94 -38.81
CA ARG A 155 -2.53 -69.26 -40.06
C ARG A 155 -1.57 -70.42 -39.85
#